data_AF-A0A0R3TMG3-F1
#
_entry.id   AF-A0A0R3TMG3-F1
#
_cell.length_a   1.000
_cell.length_b   1.000
_cell.length_c   1.000
_cell.angle_alpha   90.00
_cell.angle_beta   90.00
_cell.angle_gamma   90.00
#
_symmetry.space_group_name_H-M   'P 1'
#
loop_
_entity.id
_entity.type
_entity.pdbx_description
1 polymer ?
#
loop_
_entity_poly.entity_id
_entity_poly.type
_entity_poly.pdbx_seq_one_letter_code
_entity_poly.pdbx_strand_id
1 'polypeptide(L)'
;MFRNVLKFGFQFTDKSFRNFSSKAASEVEPLKSLTDAVKNGDYMAVEKIIVEQDPYDVRRVLMPSFTSKEEPNLIASTSNTRLIGCLCEPEADVINWMELSKGKPAKCYCGHWFKLIDFEEYLSSSSSS
;
A
#
# COMPACT_ATOMS: atom_id res chain seq x y z
N MET A 1 42.44 50.52 -52.77
CA MET A 1 41.83 49.35 -53.45
C MET A 1 42.26 48.14 -52.63
N PHE A 2 41.41 47.39 -51.93
CA PHE A 2 40.17 46.75 -52.35
C PHE A 2 39.06 46.85 -51.30
N ARG A 3 37.84 46.75 -51.82
CA ARG A 3 36.54 46.80 -51.13
C ARG A 3 36.16 45.41 -50.60
N ASN A 4 35.37 45.37 -49.53
CA ASN A 4 34.06 44.70 -49.43
C ASN A 4 33.82 44.12 -48.02
N VAL A 5 32.90 44.70 -47.23
CA VAL A 5 31.44 44.46 -47.04
C VAL A 5 31.12 43.17 -46.26
N LEU A 6 30.15 43.32 -45.34
CA LEU A 6 29.30 42.32 -44.65
C LEU A 6 29.86 41.91 -43.27
N LYS A 7 29.11 41.89 -42.17
CA LYS A 7 27.68 41.60 -41.99
C LYS A 7 27.24 42.08 -40.59
N PHE A 8 25.97 42.49 -40.49
CA PHE A 8 25.19 42.61 -39.26
C PHE A 8 25.33 41.34 -38.39
N GLY A 9 25.63 41.53 -37.10
CA GLY A 9 25.59 40.48 -36.08
C GLY A 9 24.66 40.90 -34.96
N PHE A 10 23.39 40.53 -35.07
CA PHE A 10 22.37 40.66 -34.04
C PHE A 10 22.76 39.71 -32.88
N GLN A 11 23.04 40.24 -31.70
CA GLN A 11 23.26 39.42 -30.51
C GLN A 11 21.92 38.84 -30.04
N PHE A 12 21.59 37.65 -30.54
CA PHE A 12 20.60 36.78 -29.90
C PHE A 12 21.18 36.35 -28.54
N THR A 13 20.67 36.95 -27.47
CA THR A 13 20.89 36.43 -26.12
C THR A 13 19.92 35.28 -25.91
N ASP A 14 20.44 34.06 -26.04
CA ASP A 14 19.70 32.83 -25.74
C ASP A 14 19.59 32.71 -24.21
N LYS A 15 18.55 33.31 -23.64
CA LYS A 15 18.18 33.19 -22.22
C LYS A 15 16.73 32.74 -22.11
N SER A 16 16.48 31.47 -22.41
CA SER A 16 15.44 30.70 -21.72
C SER A 16 15.62 29.21 -21.98
N PHE A 17 16.75 28.64 -21.52
CA PHE A 17 16.71 27.24 -21.11
C PHE A 17 15.83 27.16 -19.86
N ARG A 18 14.56 26.79 -20.07
CA ARG A 18 13.69 26.33 -18.99
C ARG A 18 14.43 25.16 -18.35
N ASN A 19 14.87 25.34 -17.10
CA ASN A 19 15.26 24.23 -16.26
C ASN A 19 14.00 23.36 -16.06
N PHE A 20 13.83 22.37 -16.91
CA PHE A 20 12.95 21.25 -16.63
C PHE A 20 13.62 20.50 -15.47
N SER A 21 13.23 20.88 -14.26
CA SER A 21 13.64 20.20 -13.05
C SER A 21 13.03 18.81 -13.09
N SER A 22 13.80 17.85 -13.57
CA SER A 22 13.51 16.43 -13.44
C SER A 22 13.72 16.02 -11.98
N LYS A 23 12.80 16.43 -11.12
CA LYS A 23 12.57 15.83 -9.80
C LYS A 23 11.07 15.70 -9.59
N ALA A 24 10.43 14.91 -10.44
CA ALA A 24 9.31 14.09 -9.98
C ALA A 24 9.93 12.84 -9.36
N ALA A 25 10.49 12.99 -8.15
CA ALA A 25 10.57 11.85 -7.27
C ALA A 25 9.12 11.41 -7.07
N SER A 26 8.80 10.17 -7.40
CA SER A 26 7.53 9.55 -7.06
C SER A 26 7.46 9.47 -5.54
N GLU A 27 7.08 10.57 -4.91
CA GLU A 27 6.63 10.59 -3.55
C GLU A 27 5.36 9.75 -3.56
N VAL A 28 5.45 8.54 -3.01
CA VAL A 28 4.28 7.71 -2.76
C VAL A 28 3.45 8.53 -1.78
N GLU A 29 2.45 9.27 -2.28
CA GLU A 29 1.55 10.02 -1.41
C GLU A 29 1.05 9.02 -0.36
N PRO A 30 1.32 9.24 0.93
CA PRO A 30 0.88 8.33 1.97
C PRO A 30 -0.63 8.20 1.83
N LEU A 31 -1.10 6.96 1.68
CA LEU A 31 -2.51 6.67 1.47
C LEU A 31 -3.33 7.44 2.50
N LYS A 32 -4.19 8.35 2.00
CA LYS A 32 -5.00 9.23 2.84
C LYS A 32 -5.86 8.39 3.77
N SER A 33 -5.96 8.78 5.05
CA SER A 33 -6.91 8.15 5.97
C SER A 33 -8.33 8.23 5.40
N LEU A 34 -9.10 7.14 5.50
CA LEU A 34 -10.50 7.12 5.05
C LEU A 34 -11.30 8.26 5.70
N THR A 35 -11.04 8.54 6.97
CA THR A 35 -11.73 9.60 7.71
C THR A 35 -11.49 10.98 7.08
N ASP A 36 -10.25 11.25 6.67
CA ASP A 36 -9.90 12.55 6.10
C ASP A 36 -10.44 12.68 4.67
N ALA A 37 -10.41 11.60 3.88
CA ALA A 37 -11.01 11.58 2.56
C ALA A 37 -12.53 11.88 2.61
N VAL A 38 -13.24 11.28 3.56
CA VAL A 38 -14.68 11.55 3.77
C VAL A 38 -14.91 13.00 4.22
N LYS A 39 -14.16 13.49 5.20
CA LYS A 39 -14.29 14.88 5.69
C LYS A 39 -14.04 15.92 4.60
N ASN A 40 -13.09 15.63 3.70
CA ASN A 40 -12.73 16.51 2.60
C ASN A 40 -13.63 16.36 1.37
N GLY A 41 -14.56 15.39 1.36
CA GLY A 41 -15.42 15.10 0.20
C GLY A 41 -14.64 14.54 -1.00
N ASP A 42 -13.47 13.92 -0.79
CA ASP A 42 -12.64 13.31 -1.83
C ASP A 42 -13.15 11.89 -2.14
N TYR A 43 -14.27 11.80 -2.84
CA TYR A 43 -14.94 10.53 -3.12
C TYR A 43 -14.09 9.57 -3.97
N MET A 44 -13.20 10.09 -4.82
CA MET A 44 -12.26 9.27 -5.58
C MET A 44 -11.25 8.57 -4.67
N ALA A 45 -10.72 9.30 -3.67
CA ALA A 45 -9.87 8.68 -2.66
C ALA A 45 -10.66 7.67 -1.81
N VAL A 46 -11.90 7.98 -1.42
CA VAL A 46 -12.77 7.04 -0.68
C VAL A 46 -12.96 5.73 -1.44
N GLU A 47 -13.33 5.79 -2.72
CA GLU A 47 -13.50 4.60 -3.56
C GLU A 47 -12.21 3.78 -3.62
N LYS A 48 -11.08 4.44 -3.89
CA LYS A 48 -9.78 3.79 -3.95
C LYS A 48 -9.42 3.09 -2.63
N ILE A 49 -9.61 3.76 -1.50
CA ILE A 49 -9.33 3.20 -0.17
C ILE A 49 -10.22 1.99 0.12
N ILE A 50 -11.51 2.07 -0.18
CA ILE A 50 -12.44 0.95 0.04
C ILE A 50 -12.04 -0.26 -0.80
N VAL A 51 -11.69 -0.05 -2.07
CA VAL A 51 -11.37 -1.13 -3.01
C VAL A 51 -9.99 -1.74 -2.75
N GLU A 52 -8.98 -0.92 -2.45
CA GLU A 52 -7.60 -1.38 -2.31
C GLU A 52 -7.29 -1.83 -0.88
N GLN A 53 -7.71 -1.08 0.14
CA GLN A 53 -7.34 -1.34 1.54
C GLN A 53 -8.38 -2.15 2.32
N ASP A 54 -9.64 -2.17 1.89
CA ASP A 54 -10.77 -2.81 2.60
C ASP A 54 -10.70 -2.60 4.13
N PRO A 55 -10.77 -1.34 4.61
CA PRO A 55 -10.51 -1.01 6.01
C PRO A 55 -11.49 -1.63 7.00
N TYR A 56 -12.58 -2.24 6.51
CA TYR A 56 -13.60 -2.92 7.31
C TYR A 56 -13.60 -4.43 7.11
N ASP A 57 -12.59 -4.98 6.43
CA ASP A 57 -12.39 -6.42 6.19
C ASP A 57 -13.67 -7.13 5.71
N VAL A 58 -14.40 -6.51 4.77
CA VAL A 58 -15.67 -7.05 4.26
C VAL A 58 -15.41 -8.25 3.35
N ARG A 59 -14.28 -8.25 2.63
CA ARG A 59 -13.88 -9.34 1.75
C ARG A 59 -13.18 -10.43 2.55
N ARG A 60 -13.36 -11.68 2.10
CA ARG A 60 -12.56 -12.80 2.60
C ARG A 60 -11.12 -12.65 2.11
N VAL A 61 -10.17 -12.76 3.04
CA VAL A 61 -8.75 -12.80 2.72
C VAL A 61 -8.40 -14.21 2.22
N LEU A 62 -7.77 -14.28 1.04
CA LEU A 62 -7.25 -15.54 0.51
C LEU A 62 -5.91 -15.85 1.19
N MET A 63 -5.80 -17.04 1.75
CA MET A 63 -4.55 -17.52 2.33
C MET A 63 -3.63 -18.05 1.21
N PRO A 64 -2.33 -17.77 1.25
CA PRO A 64 -1.37 -18.37 0.34
C PRO A 64 -1.27 -19.88 0.60
N SER A 65 -0.81 -20.64 -0.40
CA SER A 65 -0.74 -22.11 -0.32
C SER A 65 0.14 -22.64 0.80
N PHE A 66 1.11 -21.85 1.29
CA PHE A 66 1.99 -22.22 2.38
C PHE A 66 2.33 -20.99 3.23
N THR A 67 2.42 -21.17 4.55
CA THR A 67 3.00 -20.18 5.48
C THR A 67 3.90 -20.83 6.50
N SER A 68 4.87 -20.07 7.00
CA SER A 68 5.81 -20.51 8.03
C SER A 68 5.66 -19.64 9.28
N LYS A 69 6.36 -19.97 10.35
CA LYS A 69 6.34 -19.15 11.57
C LYS A 69 7.03 -17.81 11.35
N GLU A 70 8.03 -17.79 10.49
CA GLU A 70 8.83 -16.65 10.07
C GLU A 70 8.08 -15.78 9.05
N GLU A 71 7.26 -16.42 8.21
CA GLU A 71 6.41 -15.78 7.19
C GLU A 71 4.92 -16.15 7.42
N PRO A 72 4.30 -15.63 8.49
CA PRO A 72 2.90 -15.89 8.82
C PRO A 72 1.95 -15.02 7.99
N ASN A 73 0.67 -15.40 7.96
CA ASN A 73 -0.41 -14.51 7.51
C ASN A 73 -0.55 -13.33 8.48
N LEU A 74 -0.30 -12.12 8.00
CA LEU A 74 -0.44 -10.91 8.81
C LEU A 74 -1.91 -10.51 8.91
N ILE A 75 -2.37 -10.27 10.13
CA ILE A 75 -3.72 -9.81 10.43
C ILE A 75 -3.61 -8.47 11.13
N ALA A 76 -4.22 -7.42 10.55
CA ALA A 76 -4.25 -6.10 11.17
C ALA A 76 -5.27 -6.04 12.31
N SER A 77 -5.01 -5.29 13.37
CA SER A 77 -6.01 -4.95 14.40
C SER A 77 -5.54 -3.74 15.19
N THR A 78 -6.48 -2.89 15.61
CA THR A 78 -6.21 -1.83 16.60
C THR A 78 -6.21 -2.37 18.03
N SER A 79 -6.75 -3.58 18.24
CA SER A 79 -6.85 -4.24 19.54
C SER A 79 -5.72 -5.25 19.76
N ASN A 80 -5.39 -5.52 21.02
CA ASN A 80 -4.35 -6.48 21.39
C ASN A 80 -4.74 -7.95 21.11
N THR A 81 -6.02 -8.23 20.94
CA THR A 81 -6.51 -9.53 20.48
C THR A 81 -7.49 -9.38 19.32
N ARG A 82 -7.64 -10.43 18.51
CA ARG A 82 -8.62 -10.50 17.43
C ARG A 82 -9.05 -11.94 17.21
N LEU A 83 -10.36 -12.17 17.17
CA LEU A 83 -10.94 -13.44 16.75
C LEU A 83 -10.84 -13.56 15.22
N ILE A 84 -10.31 -14.68 14.74
CA ILE A 84 -10.29 -15.02 13.31
C ILE A 84 -10.92 -16.40 13.08
N GLY A 85 -11.49 -16.58 11.88
CA GLY A 85 -11.98 -17.87 11.40
C GLY A 85 -11.13 -18.35 10.24
N CYS A 86 -10.49 -19.51 10.39
CA CYS A 86 -9.75 -20.17 9.33
C CYS A 86 -10.64 -21.24 8.67
N LEU A 87 -10.90 -21.07 7.37
CA LEU A 87 -11.48 -22.11 6.53
C LEU A 87 -10.33 -22.96 5.98
N CYS A 88 -10.06 -24.09 6.63
CA CYS A 88 -8.84 -24.88 6.39
C CYS A 88 -8.78 -25.53 5.00
N GLU A 89 -9.94 -25.88 4.46
CA GLU A 89 -10.10 -26.52 3.16
C GLU A 89 -11.25 -25.83 2.41
N PRO A 90 -11.22 -25.71 1.08
CA PRO A 90 -12.24 -24.95 0.33
C PRO A 90 -13.67 -25.45 0.55
N GLU A 91 -13.84 -26.76 0.75
CA GLU A 91 -15.12 -27.44 0.99
C GLU A 91 -15.42 -27.73 2.47
N ALA A 92 -14.65 -27.18 3.41
CA ALA A 92 -14.87 -27.45 4.83
C ALA A 92 -16.24 -26.94 5.32
N ASP A 93 -17.00 -27.81 6.01
CA ASP A 93 -18.29 -27.46 6.63
C ASP A 93 -18.13 -26.73 7.98
N VAL A 94 -16.90 -26.69 8.51
CA VAL A 94 -16.59 -26.12 9.82
C VAL A 94 -15.49 -25.08 9.74
N ILE A 95 -15.70 -23.96 10.45
CA ILE A 95 -14.70 -22.89 10.58
C ILE A 95 -13.89 -23.17 11.83
N ASN A 96 -12.56 -23.15 11.72
CA ASN A 96 -11.69 -23.18 12.89
C ASN A 96 -11.51 -21.76 13.44
N TRP A 97 -12.12 -21.49 14.60
CA TRP A 97 -12.03 -20.20 15.27
C TRP A 97 -10.81 -20.15 16.20
N MET A 98 -10.07 -19.05 16.14
CA MET A 98 -8.93 -18.81 17.01
C MET A 98 -8.83 -17.34 17.39
N GLU A 99 -8.52 -17.08 18.66
CA GLU A 99 -8.18 -15.75 19.14
C GLU A 99 -6.67 -15.55 19.00
N LEU A 100 -6.28 -14.58 18.19
CA LEU A 100 -4.89 -14.15 18.07
C LEU A 100 -4.60 -13.11 19.14
N SER A 101 -3.42 -13.20 19.75
CA SER A 101 -2.85 -12.15 20.60
C SER A 101 -1.69 -11.47 19.88
N LYS A 102 -1.54 -10.16 20.08
CA LYS A 102 -0.49 -9.36 19.45
C LYS A 102 0.91 -9.87 19.79
N GLY A 103 1.81 -9.83 18.82
CA GLY A 103 3.21 -10.23 18.96
C GLY A 103 3.51 -11.62 18.40
N LYS A 104 3.29 -12.69 19.16
CA LYS A 104 3.72 -14.04 18.76
C LYS A 104 2.77 -14.67 17.72
N PRO A 105 3.30 -15.24 16.61
CA PRO A 105 2.48 -15.98 15.67
C PRO A 105 1.80 -17.20 16.30
N ALA A 106 0.58 -17.49 15.88
CA ALA A 106 -0.18 -18.67 16.25
C ALA A 106 -0.38 -19.58 15.02
N LYS A 107 -0.43 -20.89 15.25
CA LYS A 107 -0.62 -21.89 14.20
C LYS A 107 -2.04 -22.46 14.24
N CYS A 108 -2.72 -22.49 13.11
CA CYS A 108 -3.99 -23.19 12.94
C CYS A 108 -3.76 -24.72 12.85
N TYR A 109 -4.82 -25.51 13.04
CA TYR A 109 -4.79 -26.96 12.89
C TYR A 109 -4.31 -27.40 11.50
N CYS A 110 -4.70 -26.67 10.44
CA CYS A 110 -4.25 -26.94 9.07
C CYS A 110 -2.75 -26.66 8.82
N GLY A 111 -2.04 -26.09 9.79
CA GLY A 111 -0.61 -25.83 9.70
C GLY A 111 -0.25 -24.40 9.29
N HIS A 112 -1.21 -23.60 8.80
CA HIS A 112 -0.96 -22.20 8.51
C HIS A 112 -0.71 -21.36 9.76
N TRP A 113 0.22 -20.42 9.65
CA TRP A 113 0.58 -19.46 10.68
C TRP A 113 -0.09 -18.11 10.46
N PHE A 114 -0.41 -17.44 11.56
CA PHE A 114 -1.04 -16.12 11.61
C PHE A 114 -0.37 -15.26 12.66
N LYS A 115 -0.23 -13.96 12.39
CA LYS A 115 0.34 -12.99 13.34
C LYS A 115 -0.50 -11.73 13.36
N LEU A 116 -0.91 -11.32 14.57
CA LEU A 116 -1.63 -10.08 14.79
C LEU A 116 -0.64 -8.91 14.88
N ILE A 117 -0.84 -7.90 14.04
CA ILE A 117 -0.01 -6.69 13.92
C ILE A 117 -0.89 -5.42 13.88
N ASP A 118 -0.25 -4.26 13.99
CA ASP A 118 -0.93 -2.97 13.82
C ASP A 118 -1.26 -2.67 12.35
N PHE A 119 -2.25 -1.80 12.14
CA PHE A 119 -2.65 -1.36 10.79
C PHE A 119 -1.51 -0.67 10.05
N GLU A 120 -0.71 0.14 10.75
CA GLU A 120 0.43 0.85 10.16
C GLU A 120 1.50 -0.14 9.65
N GLU A 121 1.79 -1.19 10.43
CA GLU A 121 2.71 -2.26 10.04
C GLU A 121 2.13 -3.04 8.84
N TYR A 122 0.85 -3.37 8.87
CA TYR A 122 0.17 -4.10 7.79
C TYR A 122 0.23 -3.35 6.46
N LEU A 123 -0.13 -2.07 6.45
CA LEU A 123 -0.09 -1.23 5.25
C LEU A 123 1.34 -1.13 4.70
N SER A 124 2.35 -0.97 5.56
CA SER A 124 3.75 -0.93 5.12
C SER A 124 4.19 -2.24 4.44
N SER A 125 3.73 -3.38 4.94
CA SER A 125 4.06 -4.70 4.38
C SER A 125 3.40 -4.96 3.02
N SER A 126 2.19 -4.44 2.81
CA SER A 126 1.44 -4.60 1.56
C SER A 126 2.01 -3.80 0.38
N SER A 127 2.71 -2.70 0.66
CA SER A 127 3.29 -1.81 -0.37
C SER A 127 4.59 -2.35 -0.99
N SER A 128 5.16 -3.42 -0.44
CA SER A 128 6.44 -4.00 -0.88
C SER A 128 6.27 -5.27 -1.72
N SER A 129 5.04 -5.71 -1.96
CA SER A 129 4.71 -6.94 -2.71
C SER A 129 4.19 -6.64 -4.11
#